data_AF-A0A7H0XLG3-F1
#
_entry.id   AF-A0A7H0XLG3-F1
#
_cell.length_a   1.000
_cell.length_b   1.000
_cell.length_c   1.000
_cell.angle_alpha   90.00
_cell.angle_beta   90.00
_cell.angle_gamma   90.00
#
_symmetry.space_group_name_H-M   'P 1'
#
loop_
_entity.id
_entity.type
_entity.pdbx_description
1 polymer ?
#
loop_
_entity_poly.entity_id
_entity_poly.type
_entity_poly.pdbx_seq_one_letter_code
_entity_poly.pdbx_strand_id
1 'polypeptide(L)'
;KVIYGPIRAKDLAAFLDAGLKATPEMRRKTFTVIERAVLAPGEFVAAMKFGVFILPIFFFLGGLGGPGDYWMNAWNHGLFAVQALLWAILVGAVLTPVLLPFLPGRAFSFKGFFLGVVAAIILLMIRVGHFSTPAGLLETLGCLFMVPAVAAYLAMNFTGCSTYTSLSGVRKEMRLALPLEIAAGSLGVVLWAGSRFLA
;
A
#
# COMPACT_ATOMS: atom_id res chain seq x y z
N LYS A 1 -16.24 -19.11 33.53
CA LYS A 1 -14.93 -18.45 33.76
C LYS A 1 -14.15 -18.48 32.45
N VAL A 2 -13.68 -17.34 31.94
CA VAL A 2 -12.85 -17.28 30.72
C VAL A 2 -11.38 -17.39 31.13
N ILE A 3 -10.60 -18.24 30.46
CA ILE A 3 -9.17 -18.41 30.72
C ILE A 3 -8.41 -18.02 29.45
N TYR A 4 -7.53 -17.03 29.57
CA TYR A 4 -6.68 -16.57 28.47
C TYR A 4 -5.40 -17.40 28.41
N GLY A 5 -5.29 -18.19 27.35
CA GLY A 5 -4.16 -19.08 27.07
C GLY A 5 -2.98 -18.41 26.36
N PRO A 6 -2.03 -19.20 25.85
CA PRO A 6 -0.87 -18.72 25.11
C PRO A 6 -1.22 -18.15 23.73
N ILE A 7 -0.39 -17.25 23.22
CA ILE A 7 -0.54 -16.67 21.87
C ILE A 7 -0.16 -17.68 20.78
N ARG A 8 0.84 -18.54 21.02
CA ARG A 8 1.33 -19.51 20.03
C ARG A 8 0.79 -20.89 20.36
N ALA A 9 0.30 -21.60 19.35
CA ALA A 9 -0.20 -22.97 19.49
C ALA A 9 0.85 -23.94 20.07
N LYS A 10 2.13 -23.73 19.78
CA LYS A 10 3.23 -24.57 20.30
C LYS A 10 3.37 -24.53 21.82
N ASP A 11 2.90 -23.47 22.48
CA ASP A 11 3.01 -23.31 23.93
C ASP A 11 1.80 -23.94 24.66
N LEU A 12 0.84 -24.54 23.92
CA LEU A 12 -0.40 -25.09 24.46
C LEU A 12 -0.16 -26.26 25.42
N ALA A 13 0.76 -27.17 25.10
CA ALA A 13 1.06 -28.31 25.96
C ALA A 13 1.59 -27.85 27.33
N ALA A 14 2.63 -27.00 27.32
CA ALA A 14 3.20 -26.43 28.55
C ALA A 14 2.17 -25.62 29.36
N PHE A 15 1.22 -24.95 28.71
CA PHE A 15 0.12 -24.25 29.38
C PHE A 15 -0.86 -25.20 30.09
N LEU A 16 -1.17 -26.35 29.48
CA LEU A 16 -2.02 -27.38 30.09
C LEU A 16 -1.31 -28.03 31.28
N ASP A 17 -0.03 -28.37 31.12
CA ASP A 17 0.81 -28.95 32.19
C ASP A 17 0.96 -27.99 33.38
N ALA A 18 1.01 -26.68 33.12
CA ALA A 18 1.04 -25.63 34.15
C ALA A 18 -0.33 -25.39 34.83
N GLY A 19 -1.34 -26.23 34.56
CA GLY A 19 -2.67 -26.13 35.15
C GLY A 19 -3.45 -24.90 34.66
N LEU A 20 -3.38 -24.63 33.35
CA LEU A 20 -4.05 -23.50 32.69
C LEU A 20 -3.54 -22.12 33.15
N LYS A 21 -2.25 -22.05 33.52
CA LYS A 21 -1.55 -20.81 33.90
C LYS A 21 -0.53 -20.42 32.83
N ALA A 22 -0.84 -19.38 32.05
CA ALA A 22 0.06 -18.87 31.02
C ALA A 22 1.18 -18.03 31.65
N THR A 23 2.44 -18.30 31.27
CA THR A 23 3.58 -17.49 31.68
C THR A 23 3.61 -16.13 30.94
N PRO A 24 4.37 -15.13 31.43
CA PRO A 24 4.52 -13.85 30.73
C PRO A 24 5.03 -13.99 29.29
N GLU A 25 5.90 -14.96 29.01
CA GLU A 25 6.49 -15.21 27.69
C GLU A 25 5.44 -15.73 26.70
N MET A 26 4.55 -16.63 27.16
CA MET A 26 3.42 -17.14 26.38
C MET A 26 2.45 -16.05 25.92
N ARG A 27 2.48 -14.88 26.59
CA ARG A 27 1.63 -13.71 26.32
C ARG A 27 2.33 -12.61 25.54
N ARG A 28 3.57 -12.80 25.09
CA ARG A 28 4.31 -11.81 24.31
C ARG A 28 4.61 -12.30 22.91
N LYS A 29 4.32 -11.46 21.91
CA LYS A 29 4.74 -11.67 20.53
C LYS A 29 5.97 -10.79 20.26
N THR A 30 7.02 -11.40 19.72
CA THR A 30 8.30 -10.74 19.41
C THR A 30 8.21 -9.79 18.22
N PHE A 31 7.27 -10.05 17.30
CA PHE A 31 7.01 -9.31 16.07
C PHE A 31 8.27 -8.96 15.28
N THR A 32 9.14 -9.95 15.06
CA THR A 32 10.41 -9.80 14.33
C THR A 32 10.18 -9.51 12.84
N VAL A 33 11.24 -9.13 12.12
CA VAL A 33 11.16 -8.90 10.65
C VAL A 33 10.57 -10.11 9.93
N ILE A 34 11.00 -11.33 10.28
CA ILE A 34 10.49 -12.57 9.68
C ILE A 34 9.00 -12.76 10.01
N GLU A 35 8.60 -12.53 11.25
CA GLU A 35 7.18 -12.64 11.64
C GLU A 35 6.29 -11.63 10.90
N ARG A 36 6.81 -10.44 10.57
CA ARG A 36 6.10 -9.46 9.72
C ARG A 36 6.07 -9.86 8.26
N ALA A 37 7.19 -10.35 7.72
CA ALA A 37 7.31 -10.78 6.34
C ALA A 37 6.36 -11.93 5.99
N VAL A 38 6.08 -12.83 6.95
CA VAL A 38 5.09 -13.92 6.76
C VAL A 38 3.65 -13.40 6.62
N LEU A 39 3.34 -12.21 7.16
CA LEU A 39 2.00 -11.61 7.10
C LEU A 39 1.78 -10.80 5.81
N ALA A 40 2.84 -10.22 5.24
CA ALA A 40 2.78 -9.41 4.02
C ALA A 40 2.10 -10.10 2.81
N PRO A 41 2.33 -11.41 2.51
CA PRO A 41 1.62 -12.10 1.44
C PRO A 41 0.10 -12.08 1.58
N GLY A 42 -0.42 -12.15 2.80
CA GLY A 42 -1.86 -12.07 3.06
C GLY A 42 -2.45 -10.73 2.64
N GLU A 43 -1.79 -9.63 3.03
CA GLU A 43 -2.18 -8.27 2.64
C GLU A 43 -2.04 -8.04 1.13
N PHE A 44 -0.99 -8.56 0.53
CA PHE A 44 -0.78 -8.48 -0.92
C PHE A 44 -1.90 -9.19 -1.68
N VAL A 45 -2.26 -10.41 -1.29
CA VAL A 45 -3.37 -11.16 -1.90
C VAL A 45 -4.69 -10.42 -1.70
N ALA A 46 -4.93 -9.85 -0.52
CA ALA A 46 -6.13 -9.04 -0.26
C ALA A 46 -6.21 -7.81 -1.17
N ALA A 47 -5.10 -7.10 -1.39
CA ALA A 47 -5.02 -5.98 -2.32
C ALA A 47 -5.24 -6.43 -3.78
N MET A 48 -4.66 -7.57 -4.17
CA MET A 48 -4.78 -8.13 -5.52
C MET A 48 -6.19 -8.58 -5.88
N LYS A 49 -7.05 -8.94 -4.91
CA LYS A 49 -8.46 -9.23 -5.18
C LYS A 49 -9.17 -8.06 -5.89
N PHE A 50 -8.86 -6.83 -5.49
CA PHE A 50 -9.34 -5.63 -6.17
C PHE A 50 -8.45 -5.26 -7.36
N GLY A 51 -7.14 -5.46 -7.24
CA GLY A 51 -6.16 -5.20 -8.30
C GLY A 51 -6.45 -5.92 -9.61
N VAL A 52 -6.95 -7.15 -9.59
CA VAL A 52 -7.31 -7.92 -10.80
C VAL A 52 -8.36 -7.21 -11.66
N PHE A 53 -9.22 -6.37 -11.07
CA PHE A 53 -10.20 -5.58 -11.82
C PHE A 53 -9.66 -4.18 -12.15
N ILE A 54 -8.99 -3.53 -11.19
CA ILE A 54 -8.50 -2.16 -11.34
C ILE A 54 -7.38 -2.07 -12.38
N LEU A 55 -6.42 -3.01 -12.37
CA LEU A 55 -5.26 -2.94 -13.26
C LEU A 55 -5.65 -3.03 -14.75
N PRO A 56 -6.49 -3.98 -15.20
CA PRO A 56 -6.95 -3.99 -16.59
C PRO A 56 -7.74 -2.73 -16.98
N ILE A 57 -8.55 -2.18 -16.06
CA ILE A 57 -9.29 -0.93 -16.33
C ILE A 57 -8.31 0.20 -16.64
N PHE A 58 -7.29 0.42 -15.81
CA PHE A 58 -6.28 1.45 -16.08
C PHE A 58 -5.48 1.18 -17.35
N PHE A 59 -5.19 -0.08 -17.66
CA PHE A 59 -4.52 -0.46 -18.91
C PHE A 59 -5.34 -0.03 -20.14
N PHE A 60 -6.60 -0.45 -20.21
CA PHE A 60 -7.46 -0.16 -21.36
C PHE A 60 -7.86 1.31 -21.45
N LEU A 61 -8.07 2.00 -20.31
CA LEU A 61 -8.29 3.45 -20.29
C LEU A 61 -7.06 4.22 -20.76
N GLY A 62 -5.86 3.70 -20.52
CA GLY A 62 -4.62 4.30 -21.01
C GLY A 62 -4.49 4.31 -22.54
N GLY A 63 -5.27 3.50 -23.25
CA GLY A 63 -5.35 3.53 -24.71
C GLY A 63 -6.22 4.65 -25.27
N LEU A 64 -7.07 5.28 -24.45
CA LEU A 64 -7.95 6.36 -24.88
C LEU A 64 -7.19 7.69 -24.91
N GLY A 65 -7.43 8.51 -25.94
CA GLY A 65 -6.75 9.79 -26.14
C GLY A 65 -5.27 9.62 -26.51
N GLY A 66 -4.50 10.71 -26.50
CA GLY A 66 -3.09 10.72 -26.86
C GLY A 66 -2.79 10.79 -28.36
N PRO A 67 -1.53 11.07 -28.72
CA PRO A 67 -1.14 11.37 -30.11
C PRO A 67 -0.99 10.12 -30.99
N GLY A 68 -0.92 8.92 -30.41
CA GLY A 68 -0.74 7.66 -31.12
C GLY A 68 -2.02 6.84 -31.29
N ASP A 69 -1.89 5.66 -31.89
CA ASP A 69 -2.98 4.67 -31.96
C ASP A 69 -3.33 4.10 -30.59
N TYR A 70 -4.57 3.62 -30.43
CA TYR A 70 -5.09 3.07 -29.18
C TYR A 70 -4.14 2.08 -28.50
N TRP A 71 -3.62 1.11 -29.25
CA TRP A 71 -2.73 0.07 -28.69
C TRP A 71 -1.36 0.61 -28.30
N MET A 72 -0.83 1.59 -29.04
CA MET A 72 0.42 2.24 -28.68
C MET A 72 0.26 3.07 -27.39
N ASN A 73 -0.87 3.75 -27.23
CA ASN A 73 -1.17 4.50 -26.01
C ASN A 73 -1.42 3.56 -24.83
N ALA A 74 -2.15 2.45 -25.03
CA ALA A 74 -2.36 1.44 -23.99
C ALA A 74 -1.04 0.85 -23.50
N TRP A 75 -0.10 0.56 -24.41
CA TRP A 75 1.19 0.00 -24.06
C TRP A 75 2.14 0.99 -23.39
N ASN A 76 2.06 2.28 -23.72
CA ASN A 76 2.91 3.30 -23.11
C ASN A 76 2.30 3.83 -21.81
N HIS A 77 1.08 4.33 -21.88
CA HIS A 77 0.40 5.03 -20.79
C HIS A 77 -0.38 4.08 -19.87
N GLY A 78 -1.10 3.12 -20.46
CA GLY A 78 -1.85 2.12 -19.70
C GLY A 78 -0.93 1.19 -18.92
N LEU A 79 0.11 0.65 -19.56
CA LEU A 79 1.09 -0.20 -18.90
C LEU A 79 1.83 0.53 -17.78
N PHE A 80 2.18 1.81 -17.97
CA PHE A 80 2.78 2.59 -16.91
C PHE A 80 1.84 2.78 -15.72
N ALA A 81 0.55 3.04 -15.96
CA ALA A 81 -0.43 3.15 -14.88
C ALA A 81 -0.55 1.83 -14.09
N VAL A 82 -0.55 0.69 -14.80
CA VAL A 82 -0.51 -0.65 -14.18
C VAL A 82 0.74 -0.83 -13.33
N GLN A 83 1.92 -0.49 -13.87
CA GLN A 83 3.18 -0.57 -13.13
C GLN A 83 3.14 0.32 -11.87
N ALA A 84 2.65 1.56 -12.00
CA ALA A 84 2.54 2.48 -10.88
C ALA A 84 1.66 1.92 -9.74
N LEU A 85 0.49 1.38 -10.09
CA LEU A 85 -0.41 0.75 -9.11
C LEU A 85 0.19 -0.54 -8.51
N LEU A 86 0.87 -1.37 -9.30
CA LEU A 86 1.55 -2.56 -8.80
C LEU A 86 2.66 -2.19 -7.81
N TRP A 87 3.46 -1.16 -8.11
CA TRP A 87 4.46 -0.65 -7.18
C TRP A 87 3.84 -0.07 -5.91
N ALA A 88 2.72 0.65 -6.01
CA ALA A 88 1.98 1.13 -4.84
C ALA A 88 1.55 -0.04 -3.94
N ILE A 89 1.07 -1.13 -4.54
CA ILE A 89 0.63 -2.33 -3.82
C ILE A 89 1.80 -3.06 -3.17
N LEU A 90 2.88 -3.30 -3.92
CA LEU A 90 4.09 -3.94 -3.39
C LEU A 90 4.68 -3.14 -2.24
N VAL A 91 4.76 -1.82 -2.39
CA VAL A 91 5.38 -0.96 -1.38
C VAL A 91 4.49 -0.82 -0.15
N GLY A 92 3.18 -0.61 -0.32
CA GLY A 92 2.24 -0.49 0.79
C GLY A 92 2.02 -1.80 1.54
N ALA A 93 1.74 -2.90 0.83
CA ALA A 93 1.33 -4.18 1.43
C ALA A 93 2.51 -5.08 1.81
N VAL A 94 3.68 -4.96 1.16
CA VAL A 94 4.83 -5.85 1.39
C VAL A 94 6.01 -5.11 1.99
N LEU A 95 6.49 -4.06 1.34
CA LEU A 95 7.73 -3.40 1.76
C LEU A 95 7.57 -2.63 3.07
N THR A 96 6.43 -1.94 3.25
CA THR A 96 6.16 -1.16 4.47
C THR A 96 6.16 -2.04 5.74
N PRO A 97 5.45 -3.19 5.78
CA PRO A 97 5.54 -4.12 6.91
C PRO A 97 6.95 -4.62 7.22
N VAL A 98 7.74 -4.91 6.20
CA VAL A 98 9.11 -5.41 6.36
C VAL A 98 10.01 -4.33 6.96
N LEU A 99 9.91 -3.10 6.45
CA LEU A 99 10.75 -1.96 6.82
C LEU A 99 10.22 -1.14 8.01
N LEU A 100 9.09 -1.53 8.60
CA LEU A 100 8.38 -0.81 9.67
C LEU A 100 9.26 -0.14 10.75
N PRO A 101 10.30 -0.78 11.33
CA PRO A 101 11.13 -0.17 12.36
C PRO A 101 12.03 0.96 11.86
N PHE A 102 12.37 0.96 10.58
CA PHE A 102 13.31 1.89 9.96
C PHE A 102 12.61 3.10 9.33
N LEU A 103 11.29 3.00 9.11
CA LEU A 103 10.52 4.07 8.48
C LEU A 103 10.17 5.19 9.48
N PRO A 104 10.26 6.46 9.05
CA PRO A 104 10.01 7.61 9.91
C PRO A 104 8.54 7.71 10.33
N GLY A 105 8.31 8.33 11.48
CA GLY A 105 6.98 8.61 12.00
C GLY A 105 6.34 7.45 12.78
N ARG A 106 5.17 7.73 13.37
CA ARG A 106 4.42 6.78 14.21
C ARG A 106 3.24 6.14 13.47
N ALA A 107 2.59 6.88 12.59
CA ALA A 107 1.43 6.45 11.82
C ALA A 107 1.83 5.50 10.69
N PHE A 108 1.04 4.45 10.45
CA PHE A 108 1.25 3.49 9.37
C PHE A 108 1.02 4.12 7.99
N SER A 109 -0.03 4.92 7.86
CA SER A 109 -0.34 5.76 6.70
C SER A 109 0.84 6.63 6.30
N PHE A 110 1.50 7.30 7.26
CA PHE A 110 2.67 8.14 6.98
C PHE A 110 3.88 7.32 6.52
N LYS A 111 4.10 6.12 7.08
CA LYS A 111 5.18 5.21 6.64
C LYS A 111 4.95 4.70 5.22
N GLY A 112 3.71 4.31 4.91
CA GLY A 112 3.30 3.88 3.57
C GLY A 112 3.37 5.02 2.57
N PHE A 113 2.94 6.23 2.95
CA PHE A 113 3.08 7.44 2.15
C PHE A 113 4.54 7.71 1.79
N PHE A 114 5.43 7.68 2.79
CA PHE A 114 6.85 7.96 2.57
C PHE A 114 7.47 6.99 1.54
N LEU A 115 7.26 5.68 1.72
CA LEU A 115 7.76 4.72 0.73
C LEU A 115 7.04 4.83 -0.62
N GLY A 116 5.75 5.15 -0.63
CA GLY A 116 4.99 5.41 -1.84
C GLY A 116 5.53 6.59 -2.65
N VAL A 117 5.93 7.68 -1.99
CA VAL A 117 6.61 8.83 -2.63
C VAL A 117 7.93 8.39 -3.23
N VAL A 118 8.74 7.64 -2.49
CA VAL A 118 10.01 7.10 -3.00
C VAL A 118 9.78 6.23 -4.24
N ALA A 119 8.77 5.35 -4.22
CA ALA A 119 8.43 4.49 -5.35
C ALA A 119 7.95 5.30 -6.57
N ALA A 120 7.11 6.31 -6.35
CA ALA A 120 6.65 7.21 -7.41
C ALA A 120 7.82 7.95 -8.06
N ILE A 121 8.76 8.47 -7.26
CA ILE A 121 9.96 9.15 -7.76
C ILE A 121 10.81 8.19 -8.60
N ILE A 122 11.06 6.96 -8.12
CA ILE A 122 11.83 5.96 -8.86
C ILE A 122 11.16 5.66 -10.21
N LEU A 123 9.84 5.45 -10.23
CA LEU A 123 9.09 5.21 -11.47
C LEU A 123 9.19 6.38 -12.46
N LEU A 124 9.13 7.61 -11.95
CA LEU A 124 9.21 8.81 -12.78
C LEU A 124 10.63 9.04 -13.32
N MET A 125 11.68 8.69 -12.56
CA MET A 125 13.07 8.76 -13.02
C MET A 125 13.33 7.82 -14.21
N ILE A 126 12.68 6.65 -14.21
CA ILE A 126 12.78 5.69 -15.34
C ILE A 126 12.08 6.26 -16.59
N ARG A 127 11.08 7.12 -16.42
CA ARG A 127 10.29 7.70 -17.51
C ARG A 127 10.89 9.02 -18.04
N VAL A 128 12.08 8.91 -18.63
CA VAL A 128 12.85 10.04 -19.18
C VAL A 128 12.07 10.76 -20.30
N GLY A 129 12.05 12.10 -20.28
CA GLY A 129 11.57 12.93 -21.39
C GLY A 129 10.08 13.31 -21.40
N HIS A 130 9.28 12.86 -20.43
CA HIS A 130 7.84 13.20 -20.36
C HIS A 130 7.52 14.53 -19.64
N PHE A 131 8.48 15.19 -18.97
CA PHE A 131 8.21 16.42 -18.22
C PHE A 131 7.96 17.67 -19.09
N SER A 132 8.31 17.61 -20.37
CA SER A 132 8.31 18.77 -21.26
C SER A 132 6.94 19.05 -21.90
N THR A 133 5.96 18.16 -21.77
CA THR A 133 4.61 18.34 -22.30
C THR A 133 3.59 18.56 -21.18
N PRO A 134 2.54 19.38 -21.40
CA PRO A 134 1.47 19.54 -20.42
C PRO A 134 0.82 18.21 -20.02
N ALA A 135 0.64 17.30 -20.99
CA ALA A 135 0.14 15.96 -20.74
C ALA A 135 1.06 15.15 -19.83
N GLY A 136 2.37 15.12 -20.09
CA GLY A 136 3.29 14.36 -19.25
C GLY A 136 3.46 14.95 -17.85
N LEU A 137 3.30 16.26 -17.67
CA LEU A 137 3.22 16.88 -16.35
C LEU A 137 1.99 16.41 -15.57
N LEU A 138 0.81 16.37 -16.20
CA LEU A 138 -0.42 15.87 -15.59
C LEU A 138 -0.33 14.39 -15.22
N GLU A 139 0.26 13.56 -16.09
CA GLU A 139 0.49 12.13 -15.80
C GLU A 139 1.46 11.94 -14.62
N THR A 140 2.50 12.77 -14.55
CA THR A 140 3.48 12.81 -13.45
C THR A 140 2.81 13.16 -12.13
N LEU A 141 2.03 14.24 -12.10
CA LEU A 141 1.30 14.65 -10.91
C LEU A 141 0.27 13.58 -10.52
N GLY A 142 -0.42 13.00 -11.50
CA GLY A 142 -1.33 11.88 -11.30
C GLY A 142 -0.67 10.73 -10.56
N CYS A 143 0.52 10.31 -11.02
CA CYS A 143 1.34 9.29 -10.37
C CYS A 143 1.76 9.68 -8.95
N LEU A 144 2.24 10.91 -8.74
CA LEU A 144 2.69 11.41 -7.43
C LEU A 144 1.57 11.52 -6.39
N PHE A 145 0.32 11.69 -6.80
CA PHE A 145 -0.81 11.67 -5.87
C PHE A 145 -1.37 10.26 -5.68
N MET A 146 -1.49 9.48 -6.76
CA MET A 146 -2.12 8.17 -6.74
C MET A 146 -1.26 7.11 -6.03
N VAL A 147 0.04 7.01 -6.36
CA VAL A 147 0.91 5.96 -5.81
C VAL A 147 1.08 6.09 -4.29
N PRO A 148 1.41 7.27 -3.73
CA PRO A 148 1.54 7.41 -2.29
C PRO A 148 0.22 7.25 -1.54
N ALA A 149 -0.91 7.68 -2.12
CA ALA A 149 -2.22 7.49 -1.50
C ALA A 149 -2.59 6.01 -1.37
N VAL A 150 -2.42 5.22 -2.43
CA VAL A 150 -2.67 3.77 -2.42
C VAL A 150 -1.70 3.06 -1.47
N ALA A 151 -0.42 3.41 -1.50
CA ALA A 151 0.59 2.82 -0.61
C ALA A 151 0.31 3.13 0.87
N ALA A 152 -0.09 4.36 1.20
CA ALA A 152 -0.47 4.77 2.55
C ALA A 152 -1.67 3.98 3.08
N TYR A 153 -2.73 3.89 2.28
CA TYR A 153 -3.94 3.13 2.61
C TYR A 153 -3.61 1.64 2.87
N LEU A 154 -2.84 1.02 1.97
CA LEU A 154 -2.47 -0.39 2.11
C LEU A 154 -1.55 -0.64 3.32
N ALA A 155 -0.65 0.28 3.63
CA ALA A 155 0.15 0.20 4.85
C ALA A 155 -0.73 0.26 6.11
N MET A 156 -1.80 1.07 6.09
CA MET A 156 -2.73 1.18 7.21
C MET A 156 -3.52 -0.11 7.47
N ASN A 157 -3.75 -0.95 6.45
CA ASN A 157 -4.39 -2.26 6.64
C ASN A 157 -3.56 -3.18 7.56
N PHE A 158 -2.23 -3.04 7.58
CA PHE A 158 -1.35 -3.83 8.45
C PHE A 158 -1.53 -3.51 9.94
N THR A 159 -2.26 -2.44 10.30
CA THR A 159 -2.56 -2.10 11.70
C THR A 159 -3.37 -3.18 12.42
N GLY A 160 -4.11 -4.02 11.69
CA GLY A 160 -4.86 -5.17 12.24
C GLY A 160 -3.99 -6.37 12.61
N CYS A 161 -2.76 -6.43 12.06
CA CYS A 161 -1.82 -7.54 12.20
C CYS A 161 -0.62 -7.17 13.09
N SER A 162 -0.54 -5.90 13.54
CA SER A 162 0.61 -5.35 14.26
C SER A 162 0.43 -5.37 15.78
N THR A 163 1.55 -5.48 16.50
CA THR A 163 1.60 -5.34 17.96
C THR A 163 1.84 -3.89 18.42
N TYR A 164 1.95 -2.94 17.49
CA TYR A 164 2.31 -1.54 17.78
C TYR A 164 1.11 -0.64 18.04
N THR A 165 -0.06 -1.04 17.58
CA THR A 165 -1.24 -0.18 17.46
C THR A 165 -2.26 -0.44 18.56
N SER A 166 -2.98 0.62 18.93
CA SER A 166 -4.17 0.55 19.77
C SER A 166 -5.41 0.96 18.97
N LEU A 167 -6.58 0.45 19.36
CA LEU A 167 -7.83 0.71 18.65
C LEU A 167 -8.17 2.21 18.58
N SER A 168 -7.89 2.97 19.64
CA SER A 168 -8.10 4.42 19.67
C SER A 168 -7.09 5.17 18.80
N GLY A 169 -5.83 4.71 18.76
CA GLY A 169 -4.79 5.25 17.88
C GLY A 169 -5.14 5.07 16.41
N VAL A 170 -5.52 3.85 16.01
CA VAL A 170 -5.93 3.54 14.63
C VAL A 170 -7.17 4.35 14.23
N ARG A 171 -8.18 4.46 15.10
CA ARG A 171 -9.35 5.30 14.81
C ARG A 171 -8.99 6.78 14.59
N LYS A 172 -8.05 7.32 15.36
CA LYS A 172 -7.55 8.69 15.17
C LYS A 172 -6.81 8.83 13.85
N GLU A 173 -5.96 7.86 13.52
CA GLU A 173 -5.21 7.82 12.27
C GLU A 173 -6.15 7.77 11.07
N MET A 174 -7.09 6.80 11.03
CA MET A 174 -8.05 6.66 9.94
C MET A 174 -8.90 7.92 9.73
N ARG A 175 -9.32 8.59 10.81
CA ARG A 175 -10.13 9.83 10.71
C ARG A 175 -9.40 10.95 9.99
N LEU A 176 -8.07 10.99 10.07
CA LEU A 176 -7.24 12.01 9.43
C LEU A 176 -6.72 11.55 8.07
N ALA A 177 -6.14 10.35 8.01
CA ALA A 177 -5.45 9.83 6.84
C ALA A 177 -6.41 9.44 5.72
N LEU A 178 -7.50 8.72 6.04
CA LEU A 178 -8.38 8.15 5.02
C LEU A 178 -9.02 9.22 4.10
N PRO A 179 -9.55 10.36 4.62
CA PRO A 179 -10.04 11.43 3.74
C PRO A 179 -8.96 12.03 2.84
N LEU A 180 -7.73 12.16 3.34
CA LEU A 180 -6.60 12.68 2.57
C LEU A 180 -6.15 11.68 1.49
N GLU A 181 -6.11 10.38 1.81
CA GLU A 181 -5.81 9.31 0.87
C GLU A 181 -6.87 9.24 -0.24
N ILE A 182 -8.16 9.35 0.09
CA ILE A 182 -9.25 9.40 -0.90
C ILE A 182 -9.13 10.64 -1.78
N ALA A 183 -8.90 11.82 -1.19
CA ALA A 183 -8.76 13.07 -1.93
C ALA A 183 -7.56 13.03 -2.87
N ALA A 184 -6.39 12.59 -2.37
CA ALA A 184 -5.17 12.46 -3.16
C ALA A 184 -5.32 11.39 -4.25
N GLY A 185 -5.85 10.21 -3.92
CA GLY A 185 -6.11 9.16 -4.91
C GLY A 185 -7.07 9.62 -6.01
N SER A 186 -8.18 10.27 -5.66
CA SER A 186 -9.15 10.79 -6.63
C SER A 186 -8.54 11.88 -7.51
N LEU A 187 -7.80 12.83 -6.91
CA LEU A 187 -7.08 13.86 -7.65
C LEU A 187 -6.06 13.21 -8.61
N GLY A 188 -5.33 12.21 -8.15
CA GLY A 188 -4.37 11.46 -8.96
C GLY A 188 -5.00 10.82 -10.19
N VAL A 189 -6.17 10.17 -10.02
CA VAL A 189 -6.94 9.58 -11.12
C VAL A 189 -7.44 10.64 -12.10
N VAL A 190 -7.97 11.76 -11.61
CA VAL A 190 -8.45 12.87 -12.46
C VAL A 190 -7.31 13.48 -13.27
N LEU A 191 -6.15 13.75 -12.65
CA LEU A 191 -4.99 14.28 -13.34
C LEU A 191 -4.45 13.30 -14.39
N TRP A 192 -4.37 12.01 -14.05
CA TRP A 192 -3.96 10.96 -14.98
C TRP A 192 -4.94 10.82 -16.15
N ALA A 193 -6.25 10.81 -15.90
CA ALA A 193 -7.24 10.75 -16.97
C ALA A 193 -7.22 12.01 -17.84
N GLY A 194 -7.11 13.20 -17.23
CA GLY A 194 -6.99 14.48 -17.93
C GLY A 194 -5.77 14.56 -18.82
N SER A 195 -4.65 13.93 -18.42
CA SER A 195 -3.44 13.84 -19.24
C SER A 195 -3.65 13.12 -20.58
N ARG A 196 -4.69 12.30 -20.71
CA ARG A 196 -5.02 11.59 -21.96
C ARG A 196 -5.70 12.49 -23.00
N PHE A 197 -6.43 13.51 -22.55
CA PHE A 197 -7.17 14.42 -23.43
C PHE A 197 -6.40 15.69 -23.80
N LEU A 198 -5.23 15.90 -23.19
CA LEU A 198 -4.32 17.02 -23.44
C LEU A 198 -3.05 16.62 -24.22
N ALA A 199 -2.95 15.34 -24.59
CA ALA A 199 -1.82 14.72 -25.27
C ALA A 199 -2.05 14.65 -26.78
#